data_AF-A0A8C9M0S6-F1
#
_entry.id   AF-A0A8C9M0S6-F1
#
_cell.length_a   1.000
_cell.length_b   1.000
_cell.length_c   1.000
_cell.angle_alpha   90.00
_cell.angle_beta   90.00
_cell.angle_gamma   90.00
#
_symmetry.space_group_name_H-M   'P 1'
#
loop_
_entity.id
_entity.type
_entity.pdbx_description
1 polymer ?
#
loop_
_entity_poly.entity_id
_entity_poly.type
_entity_poly.pdbx_seq_one_letter_code
_entity_poly.pdbx_strand_id
1 'polypeptide(L)'
;MRPLTEEETRVMFEKIAKYIGENLQLLVDRPDGTYCFRLHNDRVYYVSEKIMKLAANISGDKLVSLGTCFGKFTKTHKFRLHVTALDYLAPYAKYKVWIKPDGDDPG
;
A
#
# COMPACT_ATOMS: atom_id res chain seq x y z
N MET A 1 2.00 -10.08 -11.35
CA MET A 1 1.31 -9.46 -10.20
C MET A 1 0.31 -10.46 -9.64
N ARG A 2 0.59 -11.05 -8.48
CA ARG A 2 -0.28 -12.06 -7.86
C ARG A 2 -1.08 -11.48 -6.70
N PRO A 3 -2.21 -12.10 -6.31
CA PRO A 3 -2.84 -11.84 -5.03
C PRO A 3 -1.88 -12.14 -3.87
N LEU A 4 -2.05 -11.42 -2.75
CA LEU A 4 -1.37 -11.76 -1.50
C LEU A 4 -1.99 -13.04 -0.94
N THR A 5 -1.18 -13.85 -0.25
CA THR A 5 -1.72 -14.94 0.57
C THR A 5 -2.44 -14.39 1.80
N GLU A 6 -3.21 -15.22 2.48
CA GLU A 6 -3.91 -14.82 3.71
C GLU A 6 -2.93 -14.31 4.78
N GLU A 7 -1.80 -15.00 4.95
CA GLU A 7 -0.77 -14.62 5.90
C GLU A 7 -0.05 -13.31 5.51
N GLU A 8 0.29 -13.13 4.23
CA GLU A 8 0.87 -11.88 3.73
C GLU A 8 -0.10 -10.71 3.95
N THR A 9 -1.38 -10.96 3.67
CA THR A 9 -2.45 -9.99 3.84
C THR A 9 -2.57 -9.57 5.31
N ARG A 10 -2.57 -10.55 6.23
CA ARG A 10 -2.58 -10.31 7.68
C ARG A 10 -1.40 -9.46 8.12
N VAL A 11 -0.17 -9.86 7.76
CA VAL A 11 1.06 -9.14 8.17
C VAL A 11 1.09 -7.71 7.64
N MET A 12 0.66 -7.51 6.39
CA MET A 12 0.55 -6.18 5.80
C MET A 12 -0.50 -5.33 6.54
N PHE A 13 -1.69 -5.89 6.77
CA PHE A 13 -2.78 -5.18 7.42
C PHE A 13 -2.47 -4.85 8.89
N GLU A 14 -1.84 -5.74 9.64
CA GLU A 14 -1.35 -5.44 10.99
C GLU A 14 -0.36 -4.27 11.00
N LYS A 15 0.46 -4.13 9.95
CA LYS A 15 1.38 -3.00 9.85
C LYS A 15 0.66 -1.69 9.50
N ILE A 16 -0.34 -1.73 8.60
CA ILE A 16 -1.12 -0.56 8.19
C ILE A 16 -2.06 -0.09 9.31
N ALA A 17 -2.70 -1.03 10.01
CA ALA A 17 -3.61 -0.77 11.13
C ALA A 17 -2.94 0.01 12.27
N LYS A 18 -1.60 -0.10 12.43
CA LYS A 18 -0.85 0.74 13.39
C LYS A 18 -0.92 2.24 13.10
N TYR A 19 -1.22 2.64 11.86
CA TYR A 19 -1.31 4.04 11.45
C TYR A 19 -2.77 4.52 11.34
N ILE A 20 -3.63 3.73 10.71
CA ILE A 20 -5.01 4.12 10.38
C ILE A 20 -6.08 3.40 11.21
N GLY A 21 -5.71 2.44 12.06
CA GLY A 21 -6.65 1.65 12.86
C GLY A 21 -7.60 0.82 11.99
N GLU A 22 -8.89 0.85 12.33
CA GLU A 22 -9.98 0.12 11.67
C GLU A 22 -10.40 0.74 10.33
N ASN A 23 -9.86 1.91 9.96
CA ASN A 23 -10.16 2.62 8.71
C ASN A 23 -9.60 1.93 7.45
N LEU A 24 -9.06 0.73 7.57
CA LEU A 24 -8.49 -0.04 6.47
C LEU A 24 -9.53 -0.31 5.35
N GLN A 25 -10.80 -0.51 5.72
CA GLN A 25 -11.88 -0.71 4.75
C GLN A 25 -12.03 0.49 3.81
N LEU A 26 -11.76 1.71 4.28
CA LEU A 26 -11.82 2.93 3.46
C LEU A 26 -10.75 2.98 2.37
N LEU A 27 -9.68 2.17 2.49
CA LEU A 27 -8.70 2.00 1.42
C LEU A 27 -9.19 1.02 0.35
N VAL A 28 -10.02 0.04 0.70
CA VAL A 28 -10.50 -0.97 -0.25
C VAL A 28 -11.75 -0.45 -0.95
N ASP A 29 -12.71 0.03 -0.19
CA ASP A 29 -14.00 0.52 -0.66
C ASP A 29 -14.00 2.05 -0.72
N ARG A 30 -13.58 2.57 -1.86
CA ARG A 30 -13.60 4.00 -2.12
C ARG A 30 -14.80 4.40 -2.97
N PRO A 31 -15.26 5.66 -2.88
CA PRO A 31 -16.36 6.16 -3.73
C PRO A 31 -16.10 6.02 -5.23
N ASP A 32 -14.83 6.06 -5.67
CA ASP A 32 -14.42 5.92 -7.07
C ASP A 32 -14.31 4.45 -7.55
N GLY A 33 -14.41 3.51 -6.63
CA GLY A 33 -14.48 2.08 -6.88
C GLY A 33 -13.65 1.25 -5.91
N THR A 34 -13.63 -0.06 -6.14
CA THR A 34 -12.88 -1.01 -5.32
C THR A 34 -11.40 -1.04 -5.71
N TYR A 35 -10.55 -1.03 -4.69
CA TYR A 35 -9.10 -1.16 -4.82
C TYR A 35 -8.61 -2.45 -4.17
N CYS A 36 -7.51 -2.98 -4.69
CA CYS A 36 -6.93 -4.22 -4.21
C CYS A 36 -5.41 -4.09 -4.07
N PHE A 37 -4.85 -5.00 -3.28
CA PHE A 37 -3.40 -5.15 -3.12
C PHE A 37 -2.90 -6.32 -3.96
N ARG A 38 -1.75 -6.11 -4.61
CA ARG A 38 -1.08 -7.12 -5.45
C ARG A 38 0.40 -7.17 -5.14
N LEU A 39 0.94 -8.39 -5.08
CA LEU A 39 2.36 -8.63 -4.87
C LEU A 39 3.07 -8.81 -6.20
N HIS A 40 4.21 -8.15 -6.35
CA HIS A 40 5.11 -8.28 -7.48
C HIS A 40 6.54 -7.97 -7.03
N ASN A 41 7.47 -8.89 -7.28
CA ASN A 41 8.89 -8.76 -6.91
C ASN A 41 9.07 -8.34 -5.43
N ASP A 42 8.39 -9.04 -4.52
CA ASP A 42 8.32 -8.79 -3.06
C ASP A 42 7.74 -7.43 -2.64
N ARG A 43 7.28 -6.61 -3.60
CA ARG A 43 6.64 -5.33 -3.35
C ARG A 43 5.13 -5.48 -3.43
N VAL A 44 4.44 -4.76 -2.55
CA VAL A 44 2.98 -4.70 -2.56
C VAL A 44 2.55 -3.39 -3.19
N TYR A 45 1.69 -3.51 -4.20
CA TYR A 45 1.11 -2.41 -4.93
C TYR A 45 -0.38 -2.30 -4.63
N TYR A 46 -0.84 -1.06 -4.44
CA TYR A 46 -2.22 -0.69 -4.28
C TYR A 46 -2.76 -0.13 -5.60
N VAL A 47 -3.82 -0.75 -6.13
CA VAL A 47 -4.30 -0.51 -7.49
C VAL A 47 -5.80 -0.74 -7.57
N SER A 48 -6.49 0.01 -8.44
CA SER A 48 -7.92 -0.19 -8.65
C SER A 48 -8.20 -1.53 -9.35
N GLU A 49 -9.30 -2.19 -8.97
CA GLU A 49 -9.67 -3.45 -9.62
C GLU A 49 -9.95 -3.28 -11.11
N LYS A 50 -10.47 -2.11 -11.51
CA LYS A 50 -10.70 -1.75 -12.91
C LYS A 50 -9.39 -1.81 -13.71
N ILE A 51 -8.31 -1.19 -13.20
CA ILE A 51 -6.99 -1.22 -13.83
C ILE A 51 -6.43 -2.65 -13.83
N MET A 52 -6.63 -3.41 -12.74
CA MET A 52 -6.17 -4.80 -12.68
C MET A 52 -6.84 -5.70 -13.72
N LYS A 53 -8.13 -5.52 -13.99
CA LYS A 53 -8.85 -6.26 -15.05
C LYS A 53 -8.29 -5.93 -16.44
N LEU A 54 -7.96 -4.67 -16.69
CA LEU A 54 -7.33 -4.25 -17.96
C LEU A 54 -5.89 -4.78 -18.08
N ALA A 55 -5.15 -4.77 -16.98
CA ALA A 55 -3.78 -5.26 -16.90
C ALA A 55 -3.67 -6.79 -17.05
N ALA A 56 -4.75 -7.55 -16.89
CA ALA A 56 -4.77 -8.98 -17.13
C ALA A 56 -4.38 -9.35 -18.57
N ASN A 57 -4.54 -8.42 -19.52
CA ASN A 57 -4.14 -8.60 -20.92
C ASN A 57 -2.64 -8.34 -21.18
N ILE A 58 -1.88 -7.91 -20.17
CA ILE A 58 -0.45 -7.59 -20.28
C ILE A 58 0.33 -8.63 -19.48
N SER A 59 1.37 -9.21 -20.08
CA SER A 59 2.21 -10.19 -19.37
C SER A 59 2.89 -9.54 -18.15
N GLY A 60 2.84 -10.24 -17.01
CA GLY A 60 3.36 -9.74 -15.73
C GLY A 60 4.85 -9.40 -15.73
N ASP A 61 5.61 -9.95 -16.69
CA ASP A 61 7.04 -9.70 -16.88
C ASP A 61 7.33 -8.38 -17.58
N LYS A 62 6.39 -7.87 -18.39
CA LYS A 62 6.48 -6.54 -19.01
C LYS A 62 5.96 -5.43 -18.10
N LEU A 63 5.38 -5.81 -16.98
CA LEU A 63 4.74 -4.92 -16.04
C LEU A 63 5.73 -4.52 -14.92
N VAL A 64 6.36 -3.36 -15.08
CA VAL A 64 7.33 -2.81 -14.11
C VAL A 64 6.65 -2.42 -12.80
N SER A 65 5.48 -1.76 -12.87
CA SER A 65 4.66 -1.39 -11.72
C SER A 65 3.26 -0.95 -12.18
N LEU A 66 2.23 -1.24 -11.38
CA LEU A 66 0.88 -0.71 -11.55
C LEU A 66 0.36 -0.21 -10.21
N GLY A 67 -0.16 1.01 -10.22
CA GLY A 67 -0.61 1.68 -9.01
C GLY A 67 0.56 2.12 -8.12
N THR A 68 0.27 2.25 -6.83
CA THR A 68 1.19 2.83 -5.86
C THR A 68 1.85 1.74 -5.03
N CYS A 69 3.17 1.76 -4.94
CA CYS A 69 3.90 0.85 -4.04
C CYS A 69 3.61 1.24 -2.59
N PHE A 70 3.01 0.33 -1.81
CA PHE A 70 2.78 0.56 -0.38
C PHE A 70 3.96 0.12 0.48
N GLY A 71 4.76 -0.82 -0.02
CA GLY A 71 5.88 -1.35 0.73
C GLY A 71 6.39 -2.64 0.13
N LYS A 72 7.23 -3.33 0.90
CA LYS A 72 7.79 -4.63 0.51
C LYS A 72 7.89 -5.58 1.68
N PHE A 73 7.81 -6.87 1.38
CA PHE A 73 8.20 -7.90 2.33
C PHE A 73 9.72 -7.99 2.42
N THR A 74 10.20 -8.15 3.64
CA THR A 74 11.60 -8.43 3.93
C THR A 74 11.86 -9.93 3.93
N LYS A 75 13.13 -10.34 3.88
CA LYS A 75 13.51 -11.78 3.96
C LYS A 75 13.02 -12.46 5.24
N THR A 76 12.74 -11.70 6.30
CA THR A 76 12.18 -12.19 7.57
C THR A 76 10.65 -12.14 7.62
N HIS A 77 9.98 -12.07 6.46
CA HIS A 77 8.53 -11.97 6.30
C HIS A 77 7.87 -10.76 6.99
N LYS A 78 8.63 -9.75 7.41
CA LYS A 78 8.06 -8.49 7.92
C LYS A 78 7.72 -7.55 6.77
N PHE A 79 6.57 -6.88 6.85
CA PHE A 79 6.18 -5.85 5.90
C PHE A 79 6.83 -4.50 6.26
N ARG A 80 7.62 -3.95 5.34
CA ARG A 80 8.21 -2.61 5.43
C ARG A 80 7.40 -1.65 4.58
N LEU A 81 6.68 -0.76 5.25
CA LEU A 81 5.92 0.32 4.62
C LEU A 81 6.88 1.33 3.95
N HIS A 82 6.53 1.80 2.76
CA HIS A 82 7.26 2.84 2.03
C HIS A 82 6.53 4.18 2.13
N VAL A 83 7.28 5.28 2.00
CA VAL A 83 6.75 6.66 2.07
C VAL A 83 5.70 6.94 0.99
N THR A 84 5.75 6.25 -0.14
CA THR A 84 4.75 6.34 -1.22
C THR A 84 3.33 5.96 -0.79
N ALA A 85 3.17 5.25 0.34
CA ALA A 85 1.85 4.97 0.92
C ALA A 85 1.26 6.17 1.69
N LEU A 86 2.06 7.20 2.00
CA LEU A 86 1.70 8.27 2.94
C LEU A 86 0.46 9.03 2.48
N ASP A 87 0.33 9.37 1.20
CA ASP A 87 -0.81 10.14 0.68
C ASP A 87 -2.15 9.41 0.87
N TYR A 88 -2.11 8.07 0.88
CA TYR A 88 -3.29 7.23 1.09
C TYR A 88 -3.58 7.02 2.58
N LEU A 89 -2.55 7.00 3.44
CA LEU A 89 -2.69 6.73 4.86
C LEU A 89 -2.94 8.00 5.68
N ALA A 90 -2.36 9.13 5.31
CA ALA A 90 -2.42 10.38 6.05
C ALA A 90 -3.85 10.91 6.29
N PRO A 91 -4.81 10.80 5.35
CA PRO A 91 -6.19 11.20 5.59
C PRO A 91 -6.86 10.41 6.72
N TYR A 92 -6.52 9.13 6.85
CA TYR A 92 -7.14 8.20 7.80
C TYR A 92 -6.29 7.95 9.06
N ALA A 93 -5.11 8.58 9.16
CA ALA A 93 -4.20 8.39 10.28
C ALA A 93 -4.81 8.93 11.58
N LYS A 94 -4.90 8.06 12.60
CA LYS A 94 -5.51 8.39 13.89
C LYS A 94 -4.64 9.31 14.74
N TYR A 95 -3.33 9.10 14.71
CA TYR A 95 -2.35 9.84 15.49
C TYR A 95 -1.43 10.61 14.54
N LYS A 96 -1.41 11.94 14.64
CA LYS A 96 -0.62 12.84 13.81
C LYS A 96 0.29 13.67 14.71
N VAL A 97 1.52 13.91 14.24
CA VAL A 97 2.51 14.74 14.93
C VAL A 97 2.88 15.87 13.97
N TRP A 98 2.83 17.09 14.46
CA TRP A 98 3.25 18.28 13.71
C TRP A 98 4.61 18.72 14.23
N ILE A 99 5.57 18.83 13.33
CA ILE A 99 6.95 19.19 13.63
C ILE A 99 7.08 20.70 13.42
N LYS A 100 7.90 21.36 14.25
CA LYS A 100 8.25 22.77 14.04
C LYS A 100 9.20 22.88 12.83
N PRO A 101 9.11 23.97 12.06
CA PRO A 101 9.93 24.18 10.86
C PRO A 101 11.45 24.24 11.14
N ASP A 102 11.88 24.48 12.38
CA ASP A 102 13.30 24.44 12.77
C ASP A 102 13.93 23.03 12.73
N GLY A 103 13.14 21.98 12.44
CA GLY A 103 13.59 20.59 12.38
C GLY A 103 13.66 19.98 10.98
N ASP A 104 13.24 20.70 9.93
CA ASP A 104 13.46 20.29 8.54
C ASP A 104 14.79 20.90 8.07
N ASP A 105 15.82 20.07 7.98
CA ASP A 105 17.17 20.46 7.60
C ASP A 105 17.17 21.14 6.20
N PRO A 106 17.75 22.34 6.04
CA PRO A 106 17.90 23.00 4.75
C PRO A 106 19.05 22.34 3.97
N GLY A 107 18.80 21.16 3.41
CA GLY A 107 19.72 20.43 2.53
C GLY A 107 19.36 20.54 1.06
#